data_AF-A0A1L9P0L3-F1
#
_entry.id   AF-A0A1L9P0L3-F1
#
_cell.length_a   1.000
_cell.length_b   1.000
_cell.length_c   1.000
_cell.angle_alpha   90.00
_cell.angle_beta   90.00
_cell.angle_gamma   90.00
#
_symmetry.space_group_name_H-M   'P 1'
#
loop_
_entity.id
_entity.type
_entity.pdbx_description
1 polymer ?
#
loop_
_entity_poly.entity_id
_entity_poly.type
_entity_poly.pdbx_seq_one_letter_code
_entity_poly.pdbx_strand_id
1 'polypeptide(L)'
;MQLGQMMPASAQARLPARKVNSAEKAAIVVRFLLNEGANVPIDTLPEALQAELTQQMGSLRRIDRATLISVIEEFATELEETGLTFPKGVAGALSELDGKISPGAAARIRKRTGVRAIGDPWEKLYTESSSTRLLTG
;
A
#
# COMPACT_ATOMS: atom_id res chain seq x y z
N MET A 1 -50.46 -32.57 -21.07
CA MET A 1 -49.38 -33.01 -20.17
C MET A 1 -48.10 -32.30 -20.59
N GLN A 2 -47.97 -31.01 -20.24
CA GLN A 2 -47.29 -30.48 -19.05
C GLN A 2 -45.76 -30.63 -19.16
N LEU A 3 -45.11 -29.59 -19.69
CA LEU A 3 -44.21 -28.64 -19.00
C LEU A 3 -42.80 -29.18 -18.70
N GLY A 4 -41.84 -28.62 -19.42
CA GLY A 4 -40.42 -28.65 -19.10
C GLY A 4 -39.72 -27.40 -19.62
N GLN A 5 -40.34 -26.23 -19.45
CA GLN A 5 -39.60 -24.96 -19.51
C GLN A 5 -38.70 -24.89 -18.27
N MET A 6 -37.44 -25.30 -18.39
CA MET A 6 -36.42 -24.95 -17.41
C MET A 6 -35.71 -23.71 -17.93
N MET A 7 -35.87 -22.62 -17.20
CA MET A 7 -35.40 -21.28 -17.56
C MET A 7 -33.88 -21.29 -17.77
N PRO A 8 -33.34 -20.55 -18.76
CA PRO A 8 -31.92 -20.23 -18.71
C PRO A 8 -31.69 -19.48 -17.39
N ALA A 9 -30.79 -20.02 -16.58
CA ALA A 9 -30.29 -19.36 -15.38
C ALA A 9 -30.09 -17.89 -15.71
N SER A 10 -30.80 -17.03 -14.98
CA SER A 10 -30.75 -15.59 -15.09
C SER A 10 -29.32 -15.18 -15.35
N ALA A 11 -29.04 -14.77 -16.59
CA ALA A 11 -27.81 -14.10 -16.95
C ALA A 11 -27.73 -12.91 -16.00
N GLN A 12 -26.97 -13.05 -14.92
CA GLN A 12 -26.70 -12.00 -13.97
C GLN A 12 -26.24 -10.83 -14.83
N ALA A 13 -27.09 -9.82 -14.96
CA ALA A 13 -26.76 -8.61 -15.67
C ALA A 13 -25.49 -8.10 -15.00
N ARG A 14 -24.35 -8.32 -15.65
CA ARG A 14 -23.07 -7.74 -15.24
C ARG A 14 -23.30 -6.25 -15.37
N LEU A 15 -23.64 -5.61 -14.26
CA LEU A 15 -23.68 -4.16 -14.17
C LEU A 15 -22.35 -3.67 -14.75
N PRO A 16 -22.37 -2.66 -15.65
CA PRO A 16 -21.14 -2.19 -16.25
C PRO A 16 -20.17 -1.84 -15.12
N ALA A 17 -19.00 -2.49 -15.14
CA ALA A 17 -17.96 -2.23 -14.15
C ALA A 17 -17.67 -0.72 -14.20
N ARG A 18 -17.91 -0.04 -13.08
CA ARG A 18 -17.60 1.38 -12.94
C ARG A 18 -16.13 1.54 -13.31
N LYS A 19 -15.82 2.35 -14.33
CA LYS A 19 -14.43 2.67 -14.66
C LYS A 19 -13.84 3.46 -13.50
N VAL A 20 -12.91 2.86 -12.79
CA VAL A 20 -12.14 3.48 -11.70
C VAL A 20 -10.95 4.18 -12.35
N ASN A 21 -10.80 5.48 -12.12
CA ASN A 21 -9.61 6.20 -12.58
C ASN A 21 -8.41 5.93 -11.66
N SER A 22 -7.20 6.35 -12.07
CA SER A 22 -5.97 6.09 -11.30
C SER A 22 -5.97 6.71 -9.89
N ALA A 23 -6.53 7.91 -9.73
CA ALA A 23 -6.62 8.58 -8.43
C ALA A 23 -7.62 7.88 -7.49
N GLU A 24 -8.75 7.43 -8.03
CA GLU A 24 -9.72 6.59 -7.30
C GLU A 24 -9.10 5.23 -6.94
N LYS A 25 -8.33 4.60 -7.85
CA LYS A 25 -7.62 3.34 -7.58
C LYS A 25 -6.66 3.51 -6.40
N ALA A 26 -5.85 4.56 -6.39
CA ALA A 26 -4.94 4.88 -5.28
C ALA A 26 -5.69 5.06 -3.96
N ALA A 27 -6.79 5.82 -3.96
CA ALA A 27 -7.62 6.01 -2.76
C ALA A 27 -8.21 4.69 -2.24
N ILE A 28 -8.64 3.80 -3.12
CA ILE A 28 -9.16 2.47 -2.78
C ILE A 28 -8.08 1.61 -2.12
N VAL A 29 -6.89 1.53 -2.74
CA VAL A 29 -5.76 0.73 -2.24
C VAL A 29 -5.29 1.26 -0.89
N VAL A 30 -5.09 2.57 -0.75
CA VAL A 30 -4.68 3.17 0.53
C VAL A 30 -5.71 2.91 1.61
N ARG A 31 -7.01 3.10 1.33
CA ARG A 31 -8.07 2.82 2.31
C ARG A 31 -8.09 1.35 2.72
N PHE A 32 -7.90 0.43 1.77
CA PHE A 32 -7.83 -1.00 2.04
C PHE A 32 -6.65 -1.33 2.97
N LEU A 33 -5.45 -0.85 2.63
CA LEU A 33 -4.23 -1.07 3.43
C LEU A 33 -4.37 -0.52 4.85
N LEU A 34 -4.92 0.69 5.01
CA LEU A 34 -5.16 1.28 6.33
C LEU A 34 -6.16 0.47 7.16
N ASN A 35 -7.21 -0.09 6.54
CA ASN A 35 -8.17 -0.96 7.23
C ASN A 35 -7.54 -2.29 7.69
N GLU A 36 -6.60 -2.84 6.92
CA GLU A 36 -5.85 -4.06 7.27
C GLU A 36 -4.70 -3.79 8.27
N GLY A 37 -4.54 -2.54 8.74
CA GLY A 37 -3.51 -2.17 9.71
C GLY A 37 -2.11 -2.00 9.14
N ALA A 38 -1.99 -1.86 7.82
CA ALA A 38 -0.72 -1.50 7.20
C ALA A 38 -0.31 -0.08 7.63
N ASN A 39 0.99 0.12 7.86
CA ASN A 39 1.53 1.45 8.12
C ASN A 39 1.86 2.09 6.77
N VAL A 40 0.96 2.89 6.23
CA VAL A 40 1.18 3.61 4.97
C VAL A 40 1.68 5.02 5.31
N PRO A 41 2.90 5.42 4.93
CA PRO A 41 3.50 6.70 5.31
C PRO A 41 2.93 7.86 4.49
N ILE A 42 1.66 8.19 4.69
CA ILE A 42 0.95 9.26 3.96
C ILE A 42 1.59 10.63 4.20
N ASP A 43 2.19 10.83 5.39
CA ASP A 43 2.90 12.05 5.78
C ASP A 43 4.14 12.34 4.94
N THR A 44 4.71 11.32 4.31
CA THR A 44 5.88 11.45 3.42
C THR A 44 5.52 11.89 2.00
N LEU A 45 4.24 11.89 1.65
CA LEU A 45 3.76 12.36 0.35
C LEU A 45 3.78 13.90 0.30
N PRO A 46 3.99 14.53 -0.87
CA PRO A 46 3.78 15.97 -1.05
C PRO A 46 2.38 16.42 -0.60
N GLU A 47 2.28 17.62 0.00
CA GLU A 47 1.03 18.17 0.54
C GLU A 47 -0.13 18.17 -0.47
N ALA A 48 0.16 18.50 -1.74
CA ALA A 48 -0.83 18.46 -2.81
C ALA A 48 -1.41 17.05 -3.04
N LEU A 49 -0.59 16.01 -2.96
CA LEU A 49 -1.05 14.62 -3.10
C LEU A 49 -1.79 14.13 -1.87
N GLN A 50 -1.38 14.56 -0.66
CA GLN A 50 -2.15 14.28 0.55
C GLN A 50 -3.56 14.89 0.49
N ALA A 51 -3.66 16.13 0.02
CA ALA A 51 -4.93 16.83 -0.16
C ALA A 51 -5.81 16.14 -1.21
N GLU A 52 -5.24 15.79 -2.37
CA GLU A 52 -5.96 15.07 -3.43
C GLU A 52 -6.46 13.70 -2.96
N LEU A 53 -5.59 12.90 -2.34
CA LEU A 53 -5.95 11.60 -1.79
C LEU A 53 -7.08 11.71 -0.77
N THR A 54 -7.02 12.70 0.12
CA THR A 54 -8.05 12.98 1.12
C THR A 54 -9.38 13.35 0.46
N GLN A 55 -9.36 14.19 -0.57
CA GLN A 55 -10.55 14.55 -1.36
C GLN A 55 -11.17 13.32 -2.04
N GLN A 56 -10.34 12.48 -2.68
CA GLN A 56 -10.80 11.25 -3.32
C GLN A 56 -11.39 10.28 -2.29
N MET A 57 -10.74 10.08 -1.15
CA MET A 57 -11.28 9.23 -0.08
C MET A 57 -12.62 9.75 0.46
N GLY A 58 -12.81 11.08 0.53
CA GLY A 58 -14.06 11.70 0.98
C GLY A 58 -15.19 11.62 -0.05
N SER A 59 -14.89 11.60 -1.35
CA SER A 59 -15.88 11.47 -2.42
C SER A 59 -16.38 10.03 -2.58
N LEU A 60 -15.56 9.06 -2.21
CA LEU A 60 -15.87 7.63 -2.28
C LEU A 60 -16.73 7.18 -1.09
N ARG A 61 -18.03 6.95 -1.33
CA ARG A 61 -18.98 6.49 -0.29
C ARG A 61 -18.97 4.97 -0.06
N ARG A 62 -19.44 4.21 -1.05
CA ARG A 62 -19.54 2.75 -0.98
C ARG A 62 -19.02 2.19 -2.29
N ILE A 63 -18.09 1.25 -2.17
CA ILE A 63 -17.55 0.50 -3.28
C ILE A 63 -17.97 -0.95 -3.07
N ASP A 64 -18.47 -1.56 -4.13
CA ASP A 64 -18.86 -2.96 -4.09
C ASP A 64 -17.63 -3.88 -4.08
N ARG A 65 -17.83 -5.12 -3.61
CA ARG A 65 -16.75 -6.09 -3.46
C ARG A 65 -16.09 -6.45 -4.79
N ALA A 66 -16.83 -6.48 -5.90
CA ALA A 66 -16.28 -6.85 -7.19
C ALA A 66 -15.32 -5.77 -7.70
N THR A 67 -15.68 -4.50 -7.56
CA THR A 67 -14.79 -3.36 -7.87
C THR A 67 -13.53 -3.39 -7.00
N LEU A 68 -13.65 -3.66 -5.69
CA LEU A 68 -12.48 -3.77 -4.82
C LEU A 68 -11.53 -4.89 -5.26
N ILE A 69 -12.05 -6.10 -5.51
CA ILE A 69 -11.23 -7.25 -5.94
C ILE A 69 -10.51 -6.91 -7.25
N SER A 70 -11.24 -6.39 -8.24
CA SER A 70 -10.66 -6.00 -9.54
C SER A 70 -9.52 -5.00 -9.38
N VAL A 71 -9.68 -3.99 -8.51
CA VAL A 71 -8.64 -2.99 -8.26
C VAL A 71 -7.40 -3.58 -7.59
N ILE A 72 -7.59 -4.48 -6.62
CA ILE A 72 -6.47 -5.12 -5.92
C ILE A 72 -5.71 -6.08 -6.84
N GLU A 73 -6.42 -6.87 -7.66
CA GLU A 73 -5.79 -7.77 -8.65
C GLU A 73 -4.97 -6.98 -9.69
N GLU A 74 -5.52 -5.89 -10.22
CA GLU A 74 -4.83 -5.02 -11.16
C GLU A 74 -3.58 -4.38 -10.52
N PHE A 75 -3.71 -3.86 -9.29
CA PHE A 75 -2.58 -3.29 -8.55
C PHE A 75 -1.50 -4.33 -8.23
N ALA A 76 -1.88 -5.55 -7.84
CA ALA A 76 -0.94 -6.63 -7.58
C ALA A 76 -0.17 -7.03 -8.85
N THR A 77 -0.86 -7.08 -9.99
CA THR A 77 -0.24 -7.35 -11.29
C THR A 77 0.77 -6.27 -11.67
N GLU A 78 0.41 -4.99 -11.54
CA GLU A 78 1.33 -3.86 -11.78
C GLU A 78 2.54 -3.89 -10.83
N LEU A 79 2.34 -4.29 -9.57
CA LEU A 79 3.41 -4.43 -8.57
C LEU A 79 4.38 -5.58 -8.90
N GLU A 80 3.88 -6.70 -9.42
CA GLU A 80 4.71 -7.82 -9.89
C GLU A 80 5.58 -7.43 -11.08
N GLU A 81 5.07 -6.58 -11.99
CA GLU A 81 5.82 -6.07 -13.14
C GLU A 81 6.94 -5.08 -12.74
N THR A 82 6.73 -4.30 -11.68
CA THR A 82 7.74 -3.38 -11.13
C THR A 82 8.70 -4.06 -10.13
N GLY A 83 8.31 -5.20 -9.58
CA GLY A 83 9.12 -6.09 -8.74
C GLY A 83 9.16 -5.69 -7.26
N LEU A 84 8.89 -6.65 -6.37
CA LEU A 84 9.08 -6.48 -4.93
C LEU A 84 10.59 -6.58 -4.60
N THR A 85 11.24 -5.44 -4.37
CA THR A 85 12.66 -5.42 -4.00
C THR A 85 12.81 -5.75 -2.51
N PHE A 86 13.27 -6.96 -2.21
CA PHE A 86 13.61 -7.32 -0.83
C PHE A 86 14.84 -6.55 -0.33
N PRO A 87 14.85 -6.11 0.94
CA PRO A 87 16.01 -5.43 1.50
C PRO A 87 17.24 -6.36 1.52
N LYS A 88 18.42 -5.77 1.31
CA LYS A 88 19.67 -6.52 1.29
C LYS A 88 20.10 -6.92 2.70
N GLY A 89 20.10 -8.23 2.95
CA GLY A 89 20.60 -8.82 4.18
C GLY A 89 19.76 -8.52 5.42
N VAL A 90 20.21 -9.04 6.56
CA VAL A 90 19.42 -9.02 7.81
C VAL A 90 19.27 -7.60 8.39
N ALA A 91 20.20 -6.70 8.11
CA ALA A 91 20.10 -5.30 8.53
C ALA A 91 18.90 -4.59 7.91
N GLY A 92 18.72 -4.71 6.58
CA GLY A 92 17.60 -4.09 5.89
C GLY A 92 16.27 -4.74 6.26
N ALA A 93 16.22 -6.07 6.41
CA ALA A 93 15.02 -6.75 6.89
C ALA A 93 14.63 -6.34 8.32
N LEU A 94 15.60 -6.09 9.20
CA LEU A 94 15.33 -5.58 10.54
C LEU A 94 14.85 -4.12 10.55
N SER A 95 15.25 -3.32 9.57
CA SER A 95 14.77 -1.95 9.39
C SER A 95 13.32 -1.94 8.91
N GLU A 96 12.98 -2.82 7.98
CA GLU A 96 11.61 -2.98 7.46
C GLU A 96 10.64 -3.52 8.52
N LEU A 97 11.12 -4.41 9.39
CA LEU A 97 10.34 -5.00 10.47
C LEU A 97 10.31 -4.14 11.75
N ASP A 98 10.97 -2.98 11.78
CA ASP A 98 10.98 -2.12 12.96
C ASP A 98 9.56 -1.63 13.30
N GLY A 99 9.19 -1.67 14.57
CA GLY A 99 7.82 -1.41 15.02
C GLY A 99 6.79 -2.50 14.67
N LYS A 100 7.15 -3.55 13.90
CA LYS A 100 6.29 -4.73 13.61
C LYS A 100 6.68 -5.96 14.41
N ILE A 101 7.91 -6.02 14.92
CA ILE A 101 8.41 -7.08 15.83
C ILE A 101 8.77 -6.50 17.20
N SER A 102 8.73 -7.33 18.24
CA SER A 102 9.07 -6.87 19.58
C SER A 102 10.55 -6.45 19.67
N PRO A 103 10.90 -5.45 20.50
CA PRO A 103 12.29 -5.01 20.67
C PRO A 103 13.24 -6.15 21.06
N GLY A 104 12.76 -7.09 21.88
CA GLY A 104 13.51 -8.28 22.27
C GLY A 104 13.75 -9.26 21.11
N ALA A 105 12.80 -9.41 20.20
CA ALA A 105 12.98 -10.22 18.98
C ALA A 105 14.02 -9.59 18.06
N ALA A 106 13.92 -8.28 17.80
CA ALA A 106 14.89 -7.54 16.99
C ALA A 106 16.32 -7.65 17.56
N ALA A 107 16.49 -7.44 18.88
CA ALA A 107 17.79 -7.53 19.54
C ALA A 107 18.41 -8.93 19.47
N ARG A 108 17.60 -9.98 19.64
CA ARG A 108 18.05 -11.38 19.52
C ARG A 108 18.50 -11.72 18.10
N ILE A 109 17.77 -11.23 17.09
CA ILE A 109 18.12 -11.43 15.68
C ILE A 109 19.46 -10.72 15.38
N ARG A 110 19.60 -9.43 15.74
CA ARG A 110 20.85 -8.66 15.60
C ARG A 110 22.05 -9.38 16.22
N LYS A 111 21.88 -9.90 17.43
CA LYS A 111 22.93 -10.63 18.16
C LYS A 111 23.32 -11.95 17.49
N ARG A 112 22.36 -12.69 16.91
CA ARG A 112 22.61 -13.99 16.27
C ARG A 112 23.27 -13.85 14.90
N THR A 113 22.95 -12.81 14.16
CA THR A 113 23.46 -12.61 12.79
C THR A 113 24.71 -11.76 12.72
N GLY A 114 25.22 -11.26 13.85
CA GLY A 114 26.45 -10.48 13.92
C GLY A 114 26.35 -9.12 13.22
N VAL A 115 25.14 -8.68 12.87
CA VAL A 115 24.87 -7.40 12.24
C VAL A 115 25.16 -6.31 13.26
N ARG A 116 26.34 -5.70 13.18
CA ARG A 116 26.58 -4.40 13.81
C ARG A 116 25.62 -3.41 13.16
N ALA A 117 25.08 -2.50 13.97
CA ALA A 117 24.27 -1.37 13.52
C ALA A 117 25.12 -0.43 12.65
N ILE A 118 25.51 -0.87 11.46
CA ILE A 118 25.70 0.00 10.33
C ILE A 118 24.28 0.21 9.84
N GLY A 119 23.60 1.14 10.51
CA GLY A 119 22.34 1.69 10.03
C GLY A 119 22.53 2.09 8.58
N ASP A 120 21.48 1.90 7.81
CA ASP A 120 21.44 2.11 6.37
C ASP A 120 22.23 3.39 6.01
N PRO A 121 23.31 3.30 5.20
CA PRO A 121 24.12 4.46 4.82
C PRO A 121 23.28 5.60 4.24
N TRP A 122 22.11 5.28 3.69
CA TRP A 122 21.18 6.21 3.07
C TRP A 122 20.33 6.99 4.07
N GLU A 123 20.11 6.50 5.30
CA GLU A 123 19.42 7.29 6.35
C GLU A 123 20.19 8.56 6.73
N LYS A 124 21.54 8.48 6.71
CA LYS A 124 22.40 9.64 7.00
C LYS A 124 22.26 10.75 5.95
N LEU A 125 21.82 10.42 4.74
CA LEU A 125 21.68 11.40 3.65
C LEU A 125 20.30 12.07 3.67
N TYR A 126 19.24 11.38 4.14
CA TYR A 126 17.91 11.96 4.28
C TYR A 126 17.81 12.94 5.46
N THR A 127 18.51 12.68 6.56
CA THR A 127 18.54 13.61 7.71
C THR A 127 19.31 14.90 7.40
N GLU A 128 20.36 14.83 6.58
CA GLU A 128 21.20 16.00 6.22
C GLU A 128 20.55 16.89 5.14
N SER A 129 19.86 16.29 4.15
CA SER A 129 19.24 17.07 3.05
C SER A 129 18.02 17.91 3.47
N SER A 130 17.43 17.63 4.63
CA SER A 130 16.22 18.31 5.12
C SER A 130 16.50 19.63 5.85
N SER A 131 17.77 19.95 6.17
CA SER A 131 18.15 21.13 6.97
C SER A 131 18.68 22.34 6.17
N THR A 132 18.70 22.31 4.84
CA THR A 132 19.27 23.41 4.02
C THR A 132 18.24 24.08 3.11
N ARG A 133 17.09 24.47 3.67
CA ARG A 133 16.21 25.43 2.98
C ARG A 133 15.29 26.24 3.90
N LEU A 134 15.82 26.83 4.97
CA LEU A 134 15.11 27.87 5.72
C LEU A 134 16.04 28.96 6.25
N LEU A 135 16.95 29.52 5.45
CA LEU A 135 17.54 30.85 5.72
C LEU A 135 18.08 31.42 4.41
N THR A 136 17.37 32.36 3.77
CA THR A 136 17.90 33.60 3.14
C THR A 136 16.75 34.33 2.43
N GLY A 137 16.50 35.58 2.84
CA GLY A 137 15.90 36.66 2.01
C GLY A 137 14.40 36.80 2.06
#